data_AF-A0A933XLN3-F1
#
_entry.id   AF-A0A933XLN3-F1
#
_cell.length_a   1.000
_cell.length_b   1.000
_cell.length_c   1.000
_cell.angle_alpha   90.00
_cell.angle_beta   90.00
_cell.angle_gamma   90.00
#
_symmetry.space_group_name_H-M   'P 1'
#
loop_
_entity.id
_entity.type
_entity.pdbx_description
1 polymer ?
#
loop_
_entity_poly.entity_id
_entity_poly.type
_entity_poly.pdbx_seq_one_letter_code
_entity_poly.pdbx_strand_id
1 'polypeptide(L)'
;MPRLPDKGYGWIYNFLSSKELTIILITGLCPVLIVTTFFEAAAPFVWHIIRTLLAMIVVNLFLCTLQRIKTLSKPVLILHVGIIVTFMGGGISSFGYIATVNIYEGSTVDRVYRWDVKKDVSLGMDITVKKLHEEYYPAPLKVGVLRGGEKLGLFTLKTGESFNLENNRIQADSLDIKSQSLRLSIFNGDKYIGYADTSGVMELPADFPFEFKLVAYKNPAIKRTWLDLVLSKNGEVVAEGRTEVNSPLEWRGLKYFHTATNRDPYRNPFVGIQITRDPGTPVVYAGFCIVGIGGTIYLFRKIRA
;
A
#
# COMPACT_ATOMS: atom_id res chain seq x y z
N MET A 1 -20.33 -68.01 10.99
CA MET A 1 -19.14 -67.13 11.08
C MET A 1 -19.47 -65.97 11.99
N PRO A 2 -18.77 -65.78 13.12
CA PRO A 2 -18.95 -64.61 13.96
C PRO A 2 -18.34 -63.39 13.25
N ARG A 3 -19.09 -62.29 13.17
CA ARG A 3 -18.55 -61.00 12.73
C ARG A 3 -17.50 -60.54 13.73
N LEU A 4 -16.28 -60.29 13.25
CA LEU A 4 -15.24 -59.62 14.01
C LEU A 4 -15.77 -58.25 14.49
N PRO A 5 -15.45 -57.82 15.72
CA PRO A 5 -15.83 -56.50 16.20
C PRO A 5 -15.07 -55.45 15.39
N ASP A 6 -15.82 -54.58 14.71
CA ASP A 6 -15.31 -53.40 14.01
C ASP A 6 -14.87 -52.34 15.05
N LYS A 7 -13.79 -52.64 15.77
CA LYS A 7 -13.17 -51.76 16.76
C LYS A 7 -11.77 -51.41 16.27
N GLY A 8 -11.70 -50.47 15.35
CA GLY A 8 -10.46 -49.79 14.99
C GLY A 8 -10.81 -48.47 14.35
N TYR A 9 -10.42 -47.35 14.96
CA TYR A 9 -10.47 -45.99 14.40
C TYR A 9 -11.83 -45.28 14.25
N GLY A 10 -12.98 -45.96 14.29
CA GLY A 10 -14.29 -45.31 14.15
C GLY A 10 -14.59 -44.22 15.20
N TRP A 11 -14.18 -44.43 16.45
CA TRP A 11 -14.32 -43.43 17.51
C TRP A 11 -13.45 -42.19 17.29
N ILE A 12 -12.22 -42.38 16.79
CA ILE A 12 -11.28 -41.27 16.50
C ILE A 12 -11.84 -40.41 15.38
N TYR A 13 -12.33 -41.02 14.29
CA TYR A 13 -12.95 -40.29 13.20
C TYR A 13 -14.17 -39.49 13.68
N ASN A 14 -15.06 -40.12 14.44
CA ASN A 14 -16.27 -39.46 14.97
C ASN A 14 -15.94 -38.29 15.91
N PHE A 15 -14.89 -38.41 16.72
CA PHE A 15 -14.42 -37.32 17.56
C PHE A 15 -13.84 -36.18 16.71
N LEU A 16 -12.96 -36.49 15.74
CA LEU A 16 -12.32 -35.51 14.87
C LEU A 16 -13.30 -34.79 13.93
N SER A 17 -14.43 -35.39 13.58
CA SER A 17 -15.49 -34.80 12.76
C SER A 17 -16.64 -34.17 13.58
N SER A 18 -16.52 -34.13 14.90
CA SER A 18 -17.55 -33.61 15.80
C SER A 18 -17.65 -32.08 15.78
N LYS A 19 -18.83 -31.55 16.11
CA LYS A 19 -19.07 -30.09 16.20
C LYS A 19 -18.56 -29.53 17.52
N GLU A 20 -18.60 -30.37 18.55
CA GLU A 20 -18.10 -30.13 19.89
C GLU A 20 -16.60 -29.81 19.82
N LEU A 21 -15.82 -30.59 19.06
CA LEU A 21 -14.42 -30.31 18.81
C LEU A 21 -14.22 -28.95 18.11
N THR A 22 -15.04 -28.60 17.12
CA THR A 22 -14.97 -27.28 16.46
C THR A 22 -15.13 -26.15 17.49
N ILE A 23 -16.13 -26.25 18.36
CA ILE A 23 -16.41 -25.24 19.39
C ILE A 23 -15.23 -25.13 20.37
N ILE A 24 -14.69 -26.26 20.82
CA ILE A 24 -13.51 -26.30 21.70
C ILE A 24 -12.31 -25.62 21.03
N LEU A 25 -12.02 -25.95 19.76
CA LEU A 25 -10.89 -25.37 19.03
C LEU A 25 -11.03 -23.86 18.84
N ILE A 26 -12.22 -23.37 18.46
CA ILE A 26 -12.49 -21.93 18.30
C ILE A 26 -12.41 -21.22 19.66
N THR A 27 -12.99 -21.81 20.71
CA THR A 27 -12.97 -21.24 22.06
C THR A 27 -11.56 -21.21 22.64
N GLY A 28 -10.70 -22.17 22.30
CA GLY A 28 -9.28 -22.14 22.66
C GLY A 28 -8.48 -21.12 21.85
N LEU A 29 -8.80 -20.95 20.57
CA LEU A 29 -8.10 -20.01 19.69
C LEU A 29 -8.41 -18.55 20.06
N CYS A 30 -9.66 -18.20 20.38
CA CYS A 30 -10.07 -16.82 20.64
C CYS A 30 -9.25 -16.12 21.74
N PRO A 31 -9.07 -16.69 22.96
CA PRO A 31 -8.26 -16.07 24.01
C PRO A 31 -6.81 -15.87 23.58
N VAL A 32 -6.22 -16.84 22.86
CA VAL A 32 -4.84 -16.72 22.37
C VAL A 32 -4.72 -15.53 21.43
N LEU A 33 -5.65 -15.39 20.47
CA LEU A 33 -5.67 -14.26 19.55
C LEU A 33 -5.89 -12.91 20.26
N ILE A 34 -6.80 -12.86 21.24
CA ILE A 34 -7.05 -11.67 22.06
C ILE A 34 -5.77 -11.25 22.79
N VAL A 35 -5.12 -12.17 23.49
CA VAL A 35 -3.85 -11.90 24.20
C VAL A 35 -2.80 -11.41 23.21
N THR A 36 -2.59 -12.07 22.08
CA THR A 36 -1.59 -11.61 21.08
C THR A 36 -1.89 -10.26 20.46
N THR A 37 -3.14 -9.80 20.52
CA THR A 37 -3.52 -8.47 20.03
C THR A 37 -3.05 -7.36 20.98
N PHE A 38 -3.07 -7.62 22.30
CA PHE A 38 -2.66 -6.64 23.32
C PHE A 38 -1.16 -6.71 23.67
N PHE A 39 -0.49 -7.82 23.34
CA PHE A 39 0.93 -8.01 23.64
C PHE A 39 1.72 -8.17 22.33
N GLU A 40 2.37 -7.10 21.87
CA GLU A 40 3.11 -7.03 20.59
C GLU A 40 4.25 -8.07 20.48
N ALA A 41 4.81 -8.50 21.62
CA ALA A 41 5.90 -9.47 21.68
C ALA A 41 5.41 -10.90 21.96
N ALA A 42 4.51 -11.42 21.13
CA ALA A 42 4.15 -12.83 21.22
C ALA A 42 5.37 -13.71 20.96
N ALA A 43 5.74 -14.55 21.95
CA ALA A 43 6.86 -15.46 21.81
C ALA A 43 6.66 -16.37 20.57
N PRO A 44 7.73 -16.80 19.87
CA PRO A 44 7.62 -17.69 18.70
C PRO A 44 6.74 -18.93 18.96
N PHE A 45 6.77 -19.45 20.19
CA PHE A 45 5.93 -20.54 20.65
C PHE A 45 4.41 -20.27 20.50
N VAL A 46 3.95 -19.04 20.76
CA VAL A 46 2.54 -18.66 20.61
C VAL A 46 2.08 -18.75 19.16
N TRP A 47 2.94 -18.35 18.21
CA TRP A 47 2.66 -18.50 16.79
C TRP A 47 2.56 -19.96 16.35
N HIS A 48 3.34 -20.86 16.97
CA HIS A 48 3.19 -22.30 16.74
C HIS A 48 1.86 -22.83 17.26
N ILE A 49 1.39 -22.37 18.44
CA ILE A 49 0.07 -22.74 18.97
C ILE A 49 -1.04 -22.29 18.03
N ILE A 50 -1.03 -21.02 17.59
CA ILE A 50 -2.04 -20.48 16.68
C ILE A 50 -2.11 -21.28 15.40
N ARG A 51 -0.96 -21.54 14.74
CA ARG A 51 -0.90 -22.34 13.51
C ARG A 51 -1.44 -23.75 13.71
N THR A 52 -1.13 -24.38 14.85
CA THR A 52 -1.60 -25.73 15.17
C THR A 52 -3.12 -25.76 15.38
N LEU A 53 -3.67 -24.80 16.13
CA LEU A 53 -5.12 -24.67 16.34
C LEU A 53 -5.85 -24.42 15.02
N LEU A 54 -5.34 -23.53 14.17
CA LEU A 54 -5.90 -23.26 12.85
C LEU A 54 -5.87 -24.51 11.95
N ALA A 55 -4.75 -25.25 11.93
CA ALA A 55 -4.66 -26.49 11.17
C ALA A 55 -5.67 -27.54 11.65
N MET A 56 -5.84 -27.69 12.97
CA MET A 56 -6.83 -28.60 13.54
C MET A 56 -8.27 -28.19 13.19
N ILE A 57 -8.58 -26.89 13.16
CA ILE A 57 -9.90 -26.39 12.72
C ILE A 57 -10.15 -26.76 11.26
N VAL A 58 -9.17 -26.58 10.38
CA VAL A 58 -9.31 -26.93 8.95
C VAL A 58 -9.53 -28.44 8.77
N VAL A 59 -8.77 -29.27 9.47
CA VAL A 59 -8.93 -30.73 9.44
C VAL A 59 -10.31 -31.14 9.97
N ASN A 60 -10.74 -30.59 11.10
CA ASN A 60 -12.06 -30.84 11.67
C ASN A 60 -13.18 -30.41 10.70
N LEU A 61 -13.08 -29.22 10.11
CA LEU A 61 -14.05 -28.72 9.12
C LEU A 61 -14.12 -29.66 7.91
N PHE A 62 -12.98 -30.10 7.39
CA PHE A 62 -12.91 -31.03 6.27
C PHE A 62 -13.58 -32.37 6.61
N LEU A 63 -13.24 -32.98 7.74
CA LEU A 63 -13.82 -34.26 8.18
C LEU A 63 -15.32 -34.16 8.46
N CYS A 64 -15.76 -33.09 9.12
CA CYS A 64 -17.18 -32.81 9.36
C CYS A 64 -17.94 -32.64 8.04
N THR A 65 -17.33 -31.97 7.05
CA THR A 65 -17.90 -31.81 5.71
C THR A 65 -18.04 -33.17 5.01
N LEU A 66 -17.01 -34.02 5.03
CA LEU A 66 -17.07 -35.36 4.45
C LEU A 66 -18.14 -36.22 5.10
N GLN A 67 -18.21 -36.23 6.44
CA GLN A 67 -19.19 -37.02 7.19
C GLN A 67 -20.64 -36.62 6.84
N ARG A 68 -20.88 -35.34 6.52
CA ARG A 68 -22.21 -34.78 6.29
C ARG A 68 -22.45 -34.34 4.85
N ILE A 69 -21.63 -34.75 3.90
CA ILE A 69 -21.66 -34.21 2.53
C ILE A 69 -23.01 -34.44 1.82
N LYS A 70 -23.69 -35.54 2.15
CA LYS A 70 -25.01 -35.89 1.58
C LYS A 70 -26.17 -35.16 2.26
N THR A 71 -25.97 -34.61 3.46
CA THR A 71 -27.03 -33.97 4.27
C THR A 71 -26.90 -32.45 4.31
N LEU A 72 -25.70 -31.91 4.06
CA LEU A 72 -25.47 -30.47 4.01
C LEU A 72 -26.16 -29.84 2.79
N SER A 73 -26.75 -28.66 3.00
CA SER A 73 -27.30 -27.88 1.90
C SER A 73 -26.17 -27.41 0.97
N LYS A 74 -26.45 -27.36 -0.35
CA LYS A 74 -25.48 -26.88 -1.36
C LYS A 74 -24.79 -25.55 -0.98
N PRO A 75 -25.50 -24.52 -0.47
CA PRO A 75 -24.85 -23.26 -0.06
C PRO A 75 -23.87 -23.42 1.09
N VAL A 76 -24.19 -24.26 2.08
CA VAL A 76 -23.30 -24.54 3.22
C VAL A 76 -22.06 -25.32 2.77
N LEU A 77 -22.21 -26.25 1.82
CA LEU A 77 -21.06 -26.95 1.23
C LEU A 77 -20.12 -25.98 0.50
N ILE A 78 -20.67 -25.04 -0.28
CA ILE A 78 -19.90 -23.99 -0.94
C ILE A 78 -19.14 -23.14 0.09
N LEU A 79 -19.80 -22.73 1.18
CA LEU A 79 -19.16 -22.00 2.28
C LEU A 79 -17.98 -22.78 2.89
N HIS A 80 -18.16 -24.07 3.18
CA HIS A 80 -17.10 -24.90 3.75
C HIS A 80 -15.90 -25.02 2.80
N VAL A 81 -16.16 -25.26 1.50
CA VAL A 81 -15.09 -25.30 0.48
C VAL A 81 -14.35 -23.97 0.43
N GLY A 82 -15.06 -22.84 0.42
CA GLY A 82 -14.45 -21.51 0.40
C GLY A 82 -13.56 -21.24 1.62
N ILE A 83 -14.00 -21.65 2.82
CA ILE A 83 -13.20 -21.54 4.04
C ILE A 83 -11.92 -22.40 3.95
N ILE A 84 -12.04 -23.65 3.50
CA ILE A 84 -10.87 -24.54 3.33
C ILE A 84 -9.88 -23.96 2.31
N VAL A 85 -10.36 -23.46 1.17
CA VAL A 85 -9.53 -22.82 0.14
C VAL A 85 -8.83 -21.57 0.71
N THR A 86 -9.55 -20.77 1.50
CA THR A 86 -8.98 -19.58 2.17
C THR A 86 -7.81 -19.97 3.08
N PHE A 87 -8.00 -20.97 3.94
CA PHE A 87 -6.93 -21.44 4.84
C PHE A 87 -5.76 -22.09 4.09
N MET A 88 -6.05 -22.83 3.02
CA MET A 88 -5.01 -23.37 2.15
C MET A 88 -4.17 -22.25 1.53
N GLY A 89 -4.81 -21.17 1.06
CA GLY A 89 -4.13 -19.96 0.60
C GLY A 89 -3.21 -19.37 1.66
N GLY A 90 -3.69 -19.20 2.89
CA GLY A 90 -2.84 -18.72 4.00
C GLY A 90 -1.67 -19.65 4.34
N GLY A 91 -1.86 -20.97 4.18
CA GLY A 91 -0.77 -21.94 4.27
C GLY A 91 0.27 -21.72 3.17
N ILE A 92 -0.16 -21.54 1.92
CA ILE A 92 0.71 -21.26 0.78
C ILE A 92 1.45 -19.92 0.96
N SER A 93 0.81 -18.90 1.53
CA SER A 93 1.45 -17.62 1.86
C SER A 93 2.66 -17.77 2.79
N SER A 94 2.75 -18.86 3.56
CA SER A 94 3.91 -19.13 4.42
C SER A 94 5.20 -19.45 3.65
N PHE A 95 5.12 -19.77 2.36
CA PHE A 95 6.28 -19.87 1.46
C PHE A 95 6.71 -18.52 0.86
N GLY A 96 5.96 -17.47 1.18
CA GLY A 96 6.28 -16.09 0.84
C GLY A 96 7.37 -15.49 1.74
N TYR A 97 7.74 -14.25 1.44
CA TYR A 97 8.62 -13.46 2.29
C TYR A 97 8.40 -11.96 2.07
N ILE A 98 8.83 -11.18 3.05
CA ILE A 98 8.93 -9.72 2.97
C ILE A 98 10.40 -9.36 3.10
N ALA A 99 10.88 -8.53 2.19
CA ALA A 99 12.19 -7.92 2.25
C ALA A 99 12.10 -6.40 2.13
N THR A 100 13.07 -5.70 2.69
CA THR A 100 13.14 -4.23 2.62
C THR A 100 14.54 -3.78 2.26
N VAL A 101 14.65 -2.68 1.54
CA VAL A 101 15.93 -2.06 1.20
C VAL A 101 15.76 -0.56 1.03
N ASN A 102 16.77 0.22 1.41
CA ASN A 102 16.87 1.63 1.08
C ASN A 102 17.85 1.79 -0.08
N ILE A 103 17.44 2.52 -1.12
CA ILE A 103 18.23 2.72 -2.33
C ILE A 103 18.33 4.21 -2.62
N TYR A 104 19.54 4.70 -2.89
CA TYR A 104 19.74 6.08 -3.32
C TYR A 104 19.30 6.26 -4.78
N GLU A 105 18.78 7.44 -5.10
CA GLU A 105 18.47 7.78 -6.50
C GLU A 105 19.73 7.69 -7.37
N GLY A 106 19.63 7.02 -8.51
CA GLY A 106 20.74 6.75 -9.43
C GLY A 106 21.63 5.57 -9.02
N SER A 107 21.41 4.96 -7.86
CA SER A 107 22.19 3.82 -7.37
C SER A 107 21.55 2.46 -7.68
N THR A 108 22.38 1.42 -7.59
CA THR A 108 21.98 0.03 -7.79
C THR A 108 22.35 -0.81 -6.57
N VAL A 109 21.47 -1.74 -6.18
CA VAL A 109 21.69 -2.70 -5.10
C VAL A 109 21.31 -4.11 -5.52
N ASP A 110 21.97 -5.12 -4.97
CA ASP A 110 21.72 -6.55 -5.22
C ASP A 110 21.31 -7.32 -3.95
N ARG A 111 21.39 -6.66 -2.79
CA ARG A 111 21.06 -7.23 -1.47
C ARG A 111 19.89 -6.54 -0.82
N VAL A 112 19.10 -7.32 -0.10
CA VAL A 112 17.88 -6.89 0.58
C VAL A 112 17.78 -7.54 1.96
N TYR A 113 17.23 -6.81 2.93
CA TYR A 113 17.02 -7.35 4.28
C TYR A 113 15.74 -8.18 4.29
N ARG A 114 15.86 -9.49 4.50
CA ARG A 114 14.70 -10.40 4.61
C ARG A 114 14.26 -10.53 6.07
N TRP A 115 13.00 -10.19 6.34
CA TRP A 115 12.44 -10.17 7.70
C TRP A 115 12.20 -11.57 8.28
N ASP A 116 11.94 -12.56 7.43
CA ASP A 116 11.69 -13.94 7.85
C ASP A 116 12.97 -14.65 8.34
N VAL A 117 14.11 -14.34 7.72
CA VAL A 117 15.44 -14.88 8.10
C VAL A 117 16.31 -13.87 8.86
N LYS A 118 15.82 -12.64 9.04
CA LYS A 118 16.46 -11.53 9.77
C LYS A 118 17.90 -11.23 9.32
N LYS A 119 18.15 -11.28 8.00
CA LYS A 119 19.49 -11.04 7.43
C LYS A 119 19.42 -10.46 6.03
N ASP A 120 20.51 -9.79 5.64
CA ASP A 120 20.72 -9.36 4.26
C ASP A 120 21.04 -10.54 3.36
N VAL A 121 20.21 -10.75 2.34
CA VAL A 121 20.39 -11.78 1.33
C VAL A 121 20.54 -11.15 -0.05
N SER A 122 21.24 -11.83 -0.95
CA SER A 122 21.17 -11.46 -2.37
C SER A 122 19.76 -11.74 -2.88
N LEU A 123 19.20 -10.78 -3.63
CA LEU A 123 17.92 -10.95 -4.31
C LEU A 123 18.05 -11.83 -5.57
N GLY A 124 19.28 -12.02 -6.06
CA GLY A 124 19.56 -12.73 -7.32
C GLY A 124 19.32 -11.88 -8.58
N MET A 125 19.21 -10.57 -8.40
CA MET A 125 19.04 -9.54 -9.42
C MET A 125 19.42 -8.18 -8.83
N ASP A 126 19.71 -7.23 -9.69
CA ASP A 126 19.99 -5.85 -9.29
C ASP A 126 18.72 -5.00 -9.40
N ILE A 127 18.54 -4.09 -8.45
CA ILE A 127 17.50 -3.08 -8.43
C ILE A 127 18.16 -1.72 -8.55
N THR A 128 17.80 -0.97 -9.58
CA THR A 128 18.25 0.40 -9.79
C THR A 128 17.07 1.36 -9.64
N VAL A 129 17.24 2.38 -8.82
CA VAL A 129 16.31 3.53 -8.77
C VAL A 129 16.79 4.56 -9.79
N LYS A 130 16.13 4.63 -10.95
CA LYS A 130 16.51 5.62 -11.98
C LYS A 130 16.17 7.04 -11.55
N LYS A 131 14.95 7.23 -11.05
CA LYS A 131 14.45 8.55 -10.70
C LYS A 131 13.37 8.48 -9.64
N LEU A 132 13.44 9.39 -8.68
CA LEU A 132 12.36 9.69 -7.74
C LEU A 132 11.58 10.90 -8.25
N HIS A 133 10.26 10.77 -8.28
CA HIS A 133 9.37 11.86 -8.65
C HIS A 133 8.47 12.22 -7.48
N GLU A 134 8.27 13.52 -7.30
CA GLU A 134 7.43 14.10 -6.24
C GLU A 134 6.43 15.05 -6.88
N GLU A 135 5.15 14.89 -6.56
CA GLU A 135 4.07 15.82 -6.89
C GLU A 135 3.58 16.46 -5.59
N TYR A 136 3.42 17.77 -5.58
CA TYR A 136 3.05 18.55 -4.41
C TYR A 136 1.61 19.06 -4.52
N TYR A 137 0.93 19.20 -3.38
CA TYR A 137 -0.33 19.94 -3.32
C TYR A 137 -0.09 21.44 -3.57
N PRO A 138 -1.09 22.17 -4.10
CA PRO A 138 -1.04 23.63 -4.18
C PRO A 138 -0.62 24.28 -2.86
N ALA A 139 0.47 25.07 -2.89
CA ALA A 139 1.04 25.69 -1.71
C ALA A 139 0.24 26.94 -1.31
N PRO A 140 -0.32 27.01 -0.08
CA PRO A 140 -0.91 28.24 0.42
C PRO A 140 0.16 29.33 0.58
N LEU A 141 -0.13 30.52 0.08
CA LEU A 141 0.80 31.65 0.05
C LEU A 141 0.10 32.99 0.20
N LYS A 142 0.89 34.00 0.56
CA LYS A 142 0.49 35.40 0.62
C LYS A 142 1.41 36.24 -0.25
N VAL A 143 0.83 36.95 -1.22
CA VAL A 143 1.54 37.86 -2.11
C VAL A 143 1.24 39.29 -1.69
N GLY A 144 2.28 40.03 -1.31
CA GLY A 144 2.23 41.47 -1.15
C GLY A 144 2.41 42.14 -2.50
N VAL A 145 1.57 43.12 -2.80
CA VAL A 145 1.69 43.95 -3.99
C VAL A 145 2.09 45.35 -3.58
N LEU A 146 3.08 45.91 -4.25
CA LEU A 146 3.56 47.27 -4.05
C LEU A 146 3.43 48.08 -5.34
N ARG A 147 3.27 49.40 -5.21
CA ARG A 147 3.34 50.38 -6.29
C ARG A 147 4.24 51.51 -5.82
N GLY A 148 5.36 51.73 -6.53
CA GLY A 148 6.34 52.76 -6.11
C GLY A 148 6.88 52.56 -4.69
N GLY A 149 6.96 51.32 -4.20
CA GLY A 149 7.38 50.99 -2.84
C GLY A 149 6.29 51.05 -1.77
N GLU A 150 5.10 51.59 -2.08
CA GLU A 150 3.97 51.59 -1.16
C GLU A 150 3.15 50.30 -1.26
N LYS A 151 2.72 49.77 -0.11
CA LYS A 151 1.89 48.57 -0.07
C LYS A 151 0.49 48.86 -0.61
N LEU A 152 0.17 48.26 -1.75
CA LEU A 152 -1.15 48.33 -2.37
C LEU A 152 -2.11 47.27 -1.83
N GLY A 153 -1.61 46.07 -1.55
CA GLY A 153 -2.48 44.96 -1.13
C GLY A 153 -1.74 43.74 -0.63
N LEU A 154 -2.49 42.82 -0.01
CA LEU A 154 -2.02 41.52 0.42
C LEU A 154 -3.06 40.46 0.03
N PHE A 155 -2.67 39.56 -0.85
CA PHE A 155 -3.55 38.53 -1.40
C PHE A 155 -3.18 37.17 -0.83
N THR A 156 -4.18 36.41 -0.38
CA THR A 156 -4.00 35.04 0.11
C THR A 156 -4.60 34.09 -0.91
N LEU A 157 -3.79 33.16 -1.42
CA LEU A 157 -4.15 32.22 -2.48
C LEU A 157 -3.28 30.96 -2.40
N LYS A 158 -3.49 30.02 -3.30
CA LYS A 158 -2.61 28.86 -3.53
C LYS A 158 -1.90 28.95 -4.87
N THR A 159 -0.79 28.24 -5.02
CA THR A 159 -0.20 28.02 -6.36
C THR A 159 -1.23 27.38 -7.30
N GLY A 160 -1.36 27.89 -8.51
CA GLY A 160 -2.39 27.57 -9.49
C GLY A 160 -3.59 28.53 -9.48
N GLU A 161 -3.80 29.29 -8.40
CA GLU A 161 -4.89 30.28 -8.31
C GLU A 161 -4.44 31.65 -8.83
N SER A 162 -5.42 32.53 -9.07
CA SER A 162 -5.17 33.91 -9.50
C SER A 162 -6.03 34.91 -8.73
N PHE A 163 -5.57 36.16 -8.68
CA PHE A 163 -6.34 37.30 -8.18
C PHE A 163 -6.36 38.42 -9.22
N ASN A 164 -7.37 39.28 -9.15
CA ASN A 164 -7.48 40.45 -10.00
C ASN A 164 -6.89 41.67 -9.29
N LEU A 165 -6.16 42.47 -10.04
CA LEU A 165 -5.57 43.74 -9.61
C LEU A 165 -5.74 44.76 -10.72
N GLU A 166 -6.67 45.70 -10.50
CA GLU A 166 -7.08 46.67 -11.52
C GLU A 166 -7.47 45.95 -12.82
N ASN A 167 -6.76 46.22 -13.93
CA ASN A 167 -7.03 45.63 -15.24
C ASN A 167 -6.28 44.31 -15.49
N ASN A 168 -5.52 43.83 -14.51
CA ASN A 168 -4.67 42.65 -14.66
C ASN A 168 -5.14 41.48 -13.80
N ARG A 169 -5.03 40.26 -14.34
CA ARG A 169 -5.15 39.01 -13.59
C ARG A 169 -3.76 38.47 -13.32
N ILE A 170 -3.44 38.23 -12.06
CA ILE A 170 -2.14 37.74 -11.62
C ILE A 170 -2.34 36.30 -11.16
N GLN A 171 -1.64 35.36 -11.80
CA GLN A 171 -1.69 33.94 -11.50
C GLN A 171 -0.42 33.51 -10.78
N ALA A 172 -0.56 32.81 -9.66
CA ALA A 172 0.57 32.25 -8.93
C ALA A 172 0.95 30.89 -9.50
N ASP A 173 1.96 30.80 -10.36
CA ASP A 173 2.24 29.58 -11.11
C ASP A 173 2.91 28.51 -10.26
N SER A 174 4.08 28.83 -9.72
CA SER A 174 4.93 27.86 -9.02
C SER A 174 5.78 28.54 -7.96
N LEU A 175 5.85 27.93 -6.79
CA LEU A 175 6.76 28.32 -5.71
C LEU A 175 8.01 27.46 -5.74
N ASP A 176 9.18 28.07 -5.94
CA ASP A 176 10.45 27.41 -5.68
C ASP A 176 10.79 27.53 -4.18
N ILE A 177 10.69 26.39 -3.49
CA ILE A 177 10.93 26.29 -2.05
C ILE A 177 12.40 26.58 -1.70
N LYS A 178 13.35 26.27 -2.61
CA LYS A 178 14.79 26.46 -2.34
C LYS A 178 15.19 27.93 -2.42
N SER A 179 14.74 28.63 -3.47
CA SER A 179 15.03 30.05 -3.66
C SER A 179 14.02 30.98 -2.95
N GLN A 180 12.95 30.41 -2.37
CA GLN A 180 11.84 31.16 -1.77
C GLN A 180 11.24 32.17 -2.76
N SER A 181 11.23 31.82 -4.05
CA SER A 181 10.74 32.67 -5.13
C SER A 181 9.45 32.11 -5.71
N LEU A 182 8.43 32.95 -5.79
CA LEU A 182 7.15 32.64 -6.42
C LEU A 182 7.13 33.23 -7.82
N ARG A 183 6.91 32.37 -8.83
CA ARG A 183 6.64 32.81 -10.19
C ARG A 183 5.18 33.22 -10.35
N LEU A 184 4.98 34.38 -10.96
CA LEU A 184 3.68 34.96 -11.24
C LEU A 184 3.54 35.21 -12.75
N SER A 185 2.45 34.77 -13.35
CA SER A 185 2.07 35.15 -14.72
C SER A 185 1.04 36.27 -14.68
N ILE A 186 1.25 37.30 -15.49
CA ILE A 186 0.40 38.48 -15.55
C ILE A 186 -0.36 38.49 -16.87
N PHE A 187 -1.66 38.73 -16.78
CA PHE A 187 -2.56 38.84 -17.90
C PHE A 187 -3.30 40.18 -17.85
N ASN A 188 -3.53 40.81 -19.00
CA ASN A 188 -4.46 41.93 -19.15
C ASN A 188 -5.74 41.39 -19.81
N GLY A 189 -6.81 41.28 -19.03
CA GLY A 189 -7.93 40.40 -19.39
C GLY A 189 -7.46 38.95 -19.57
N ASP A 190 -7.67 38.38 -20.75
CA ASP A 190 -7.22 37.02 -21.11
C ASP A 190 -5.86 36.99 -21.83
N LYS A 191 -5.30 38.16 -22.16
CA LYS A 191 -4.03 38.24 -22.90
C LYS A 191 -2.85 38.15 -21.93
N TYR A 192 -1.98 37.17 -22.13
CA TYR A 192 -0.70 37.08 -21.43
C TYR A 192 0.19 38.27 -21.80
N ILE A 193 0.71 39.00 -20.80
CA ILE A 193 1.58 40.16 -21.02
C ILE A 193 2.99 39.97 -20.47
N GLY A 194 3.24 38.92 -19.67
CA GLY A 194 4.55 38.62 -19.14
C GLY A 194 4.53 37.90 -17.80
N TYR A 195 5.70 37.78 -17.17
CA TYR A 195 5.85 37.18 -15.85
C TYR A 195 6.73 38.03 -14.93
N ALA A 196 6.53 37.88 -13.64
CA ALA A 196 7.42 38.38 -12.60
C ALA A 196 7.67 37.27 -11.59
N ASP A 197 8.81 37.31 -10.93
CA ASP A 197 9.05 36.54 -9.73
C ASP A 197 9.26 37.45 -8.51
N THR A 198 9.11 36.86 -7.33
CA THR A 198 9.27 37.61 -6.07
C THR A 198 10.73 37.83 -5.67
N SER A 199 11.69 37.36 -6.48
CA SER A 199 13.12 37.68 -6.37
C SER A 199 13.54 38.90 -7.21
N GLY A 200 12.63 39.46 -8.00
CA GLY A 200 12.84 40.67 -8.79
C GLY A 200 13.14 40.42 -10.27
N VAL A 201 13.11 39.18 -10.76
CA VAL A 201 13.19 38.89 -12.19
C VAL A 201 11.82 39.15 -12.81
N MET A 202 11.78 39.95 -13.87
CA MET A 202 10.55 40.22 -14.60
C MET A 202 10.79 40.31 -16.10
N GLU A 203 9.84 39.78 -16.86
CA GLU A 203 9.70 40.01 -18.30
C GLU A 203 8.34 40.68 -18.51
N LEU A 204 8.30 41.98 -18.23
CA LEU A 204 7.09 42.81 -18.28
C LEU A 204 7.39 44.13 -18.99
N PRO A 205 6.36 44.83 -19.49
CA PRO A 205 6.51 46.20 -20.00
C PRO A 205 7.20 47.10 -18.98
N ALA A 206 8.07 48.01 -19.44
CA ALA A 206 8.91 48.85 -18.57
C ALA A 206 8.10 49.79 -17.66
N ASP A 207 6.85 50.07 -18.01
CA ASP A 207 5.89 50.90 -17.29
C ASP A 207 4.97 50.10 -16.34
N PHE A 208 5.19 48.79 -16.20
CA PHE A 208 4.36 47.96 -15.34
C PHE A 208 4.47 48.42 -13.86
N PRO A 209 3.37 48.87 -13.23
CA PRO A 209 3.46 49.68 -12.01
C PRO A 209 3.53 48.87 -10.71
N PHE A 210 3.55 47.53 -10.80
CA PHE A 210 3.43 46.66 -9.63
C PHE A 210 4.69 45.84 -9.39
N GLU A 211 5.08 45.78 -8.13
CA GLU A 211 6.09 44.87 -7.59
C GLU A 211 5.42 43.82 -6.72
N PHE A 212 5.93 42.59 -6.76
CA PHE A 212 5.37 41.47 -6.00
C PHE A 212 6.38 40.95 -4.98
N LYS A 213 5.91 40.73 -3.74
CA LYS A 213 6.71 40.11 -2.68
C LYS A 213 6.01 38.89 -2.13
N LEU A 214 6.77 37.81 -1.95
CA LEU A 214 6.29 36.64 -1.21
C LEU A 214 6.33 36.98 0.29
N VAL A 215 5.17 37.21 0.88
CA VAL A 215 5.05 37.65 2.29
C VAL A 215 5.00 36.46 3.24
N ALA A 216 4.30 35.40 2.83
CA ALA A 216 4.25 34.16 3.61
C ALA A 216 3.94 33.00 2.68
N TYR A 217 4.40 31.80 3.04
CA TYR A 217 4.00 30.57 2.38
C TYR A 217 4.05 29.43 3.38
N LYS A 218 3.30 28.35 3.09
CA LYS A 218 3.44 27.08 3.78
C LYS A 218 4.11 26.10 2.84
N ASN A 219 5.08 25.34 3.34
CA ASN A 219 5.68 24.25 2.58
C ASN A 219 4.56 23.30 2.10
N PRO A 220 4.46 23.04 0.78
CA PRO A 220 3.42 22.18 0.26
C PRO A 220 3.63 20.76 0.77
N ALA A 221 2.51 20.11 1.11
CA ALA A 221 2.53 18.69 1.40
C ALA A 221 2.73 17.89 0.11
N ILE A 222 3.47 16.79 0.21
CA ILE A 222 3.61 15.82 -0.88
C ILE A 222 2.23 15.19 -1.15
N LYS A 223 1.80 15.26 -2.41
CA LYS A 223 0.56 14.65 -2.91
C LYS A 223 0.80 13.22 -3.38
N ARG A 224 1.89 12.99 -4.10
CA ARG A 224 2.21 11.70 -4.70
C ARG A 224 3.71 11.54 -4.86
N THR A 225 4.20 10.32 -4.68
CA THR A 225 5.58 9.95 -5.00
C THR A 225 5.61 8.64 -5.77
N TRP A 226 6.48 8.57 -6.77
CA TRP A 226 6.68 7.37 -7.57
C TRP A 226 8.13 7.25 -8.00
N LEU A 227 8.52 6.01 -8.31
CA LEU A 227 9.88 5.66 -8.69
C LEU A 227 9.87 5.05 -10.09
N ASP A 228 10.88 5.40 -10.87
CA ASP A 228 11.25 4.62 -12.05
C ASP A 228 12.27 3.56 -11.61
N LEU A 229 11.88 2.29 -11.67
CA LEU A 229 12.72 1.16 -11.30
C LEU A 229 13.20 0.39 -12.52
N VAL A 230 14.44 -0.05 -12.46
CA VAL A 230 15.01 -1.03 -13.38
C VAL A 230 15.47 -2.24 -12.61
N LEU A 231 15.08 -3.39 -13.12
CA LEU A 231 15.45 -4.70 -12.64
C LEU A 231 16.41 -5.31 -13.67
N SER A 232 17.64 -5.63 -13.26
CA SER A 232 18.63 -6.27 -14.13
C SER A 232 19.13 -7.60 -13.58
N LYS A 233 19.54 -8.50 -14.46
CA LYS A 233 20.18 -9.76 -14.10
C LYS A 233 21.33 -10.03 -15.06
N ASN A 234 22.53 -10.24 -14.52
CA ASN A 234 23.76 -10.45 -15.31
C ASN A 234 24.01 -9.31 -16.33
N GLY A 235 23.68 -8.06 -15.96
CA GLY A 235 23.85 -6.88 -16.81
C GLY A 235 22.75 -6.67 -17.86
N GLU A 236 21.77 -7.59 -17.98
CA GLU A 236 20.63 -7.42 -18.88
C GLU A 236 19.40 -6.90 -18.12
N VAL A 237 18.69 -5.93 -18.69
CA VAL A 237 17.44 -5.42 -18.12
C VAL A 237 16.33 -6.47 -18.30
N VAL A 238 15.82 -6.99 -17.19
CA VAL A 238 14.76 -8.02 -17.18
C VAL A 238 13.37 -7.46 -16.91
N ALA A 239 13.29 -6.25 -16.35
CA ALA A 239 12.08 -5.46 -16.28
C ALA A 239 12.40 -3.99 -16.03
N GLU A 240 11.54 -3.10 -16.49
CA GLU A 240 11.57 -1.68 -16.17
C GLU A 240 10.13 -1.21 -15.99
N GLY A 241 9.92 -0.35 -15.00
CA GLY A 241 8.59 0.22 -14.80
C GLY A 241 8.50 1.13 -13.60
N ARG A 242 7.32 1.72 -13.48
CA ARG A 242 6.98 2.64 -12.40
C ARG A 242 6.48 1.86 -11.19
N THR A 243 6.86 2.29 -9.99
CA THR A 243 6.25 1.84 -8.73
C THR A 243 5.80 3.00 -7.86
N GLU A 244 4.72 2.77 -7.11
CA GLU A 244 4.13 3.67 -6.15
C GLU A 244 3.75 2.92 -4.87
N VAL A 245 3.36 3.69 -3.84
CA VAL A 245 2.88 3.17 -2.56
C VAL A 245 1.74 2.16 -2.76
N ASN A 246 0.79 2.47 -3.65
CA ASN A 246 -0.41 1.65 -3.88
C ASN A 246 -0.44 0.98 -5.27
N SER A 247 0.61 1.14 -6.07
CA SER A 247 0.71 0.56 -7.41
C SER A 247 2.12 0.02 -7.61
N PRO A 248 2.43 -1.15 -7.04
CA PRO A 248 3.77 -1.71 -7.10
C PRO A 248 4.15 -2.14 -8.51
N LEU A 249 5.45 -2.07 -8.83
CA LEU A 249 5.98 -2.83 -9.96
C LEU A 249 5.89 -4.31 -9.60
N GLU A 250 5.42 -5.15 -10.54
CA GLU A 250 5.33 -6.60 -10.34
C GLU A 250 6.22 -7.34 -11.34
N TRP A 251 7.03 -8.27 -10.85
CA TRP A 251 7.86 -9.11 -11.71
C TRP A 251 8.07 -10.49 -11.08
N ARG A 252 7.76 -11.56 -11.84
CA ARG A 252 7.91 -12.97 -11.41
C ARG A 252 7.34 -13.29 -10.02
N GLY A 253 6.17 -12.72 -9.72
CA GLY A 253 5.49 -12.93 -8.42
C GLY A 253 6.09 -12.15 -7.25
N LEU A 254 7.05 -11.27 -7.51
CA LEU A 254 7.53 -10.25 -6.57
C LEU A 254 6.80 -8.93 -6.84
N LYS A 255 6.44 -8.24 -5.77
CA LYS A 255 5.88 -6.89 -5.80
C LYS A 255 6.85 -5.93 -5.13
N TYR A 256 7.20 -4.85 -5.80
CA TYR A 256 8.15 -3.83 -5.33
C TYR A 256 7.36 -2.58 -4.98
N PHE A 257 7.08 -2.36 -3.70
CA PHE A 257 6.33 -1.21 -3.20
C PHE A 257 7.27 -0.09 -2.79
N HIS A 258 6.94 1.13 -3.17
CA HIS A 258 7.56 2.31 -2.59
C HIS A 258 7.00 2.54 -1.18
N THR A 259 7.83 2.51 -0.14
CA THR A 259 7.39 2.63 1.26
C THR A 259 7.90 3.87 1.97
N ALA A 260 9.00 4.47 1.54
CA ALA A 260 9.54 5.67 2.16
C ALA A 260 10.30 6.55 1.16
N THR A 261 10.25 7.86 1.36
CA THR A 261 11.11 8.84 0.69
C THR A 261 11.82 9.66 1.75
N ASN A 262 13.14 9.72 1.72
CA ASN A 262 13.90 10.47 2.71
C ASN A 262 15.23 11.00 2.13
N ARG A 263 15.97 11.76 2.92
CA ARG A 263 17.28 12.30 2.57
C ARG A 263 18.29 12.00 3.68
N ASP A 264 19.52 11.72 3.30
CA ASP A 264 20.62 11.56 4.25
C ASP A 264 21.10 12.94 4.79
N PRO A 265 22.04 12.99 5.76
CA PRO A 265 22.59 14.24 6.28
C PRO A 265 23.25 15.14 5.22
N TYR A 266 23.66 14.56 4.08
CA TYR A 266 24.25 15.27 2.93
C TYR A 266 23.20 15.69 1.89
N ARG A 267 21.91 15.49 2.20
CA ARG A 267 20.73 15.82 1.38
C ARG A 267 20.55 14.95 0.13
N ASN A 268 21.26 13.82 0.03
CA ASN A 268 21.07 12.86 -1.05
C ASN A 268 19.74 12.13 -0.86
N PRO A 269 18.87 12.09 -1.88
CA PRO A 269 17.60 11.39 -1.79
C PRO A 269 17.80 9.88 -1.82
N PHE A 270 17.07 9.19 -0.93
CA PHE A 270 16.95 7.74 -0.95
C PHE A 270 15.50 7.31 -0.70
N VAL A 271 15.18 6.11 -1.15
CA VAL A 271 13.83 5.57 -1.13
C VAL A 271 13.82 4.19 -0.49
N GLY A 272 12.83 3.94 0.35
CA GLY A 272 12.55 2.64 0.91
C GLY A 272 11.69 1.83 -0.06
N ILE A 273 12.13 0.61 -0.35
CA ILE A 273 11.41 -0.35 -1.16
C ILE A 273 11.09 -1.57 -0.32
N GLN A 274 9.83 -1.96 -0.27
CA GLN A 274 9.40 -3.26 0.25
C GLN A 274 9.17 -4.23 -0.91
N ILE A 275 9.81 -5.38 -0.84
CA ILE A 275 9.68 -6.46 -1.80
C ILE A 275 8.87 -7.57 -1.14
N THR A 276 7.77 -7.96 -1.75
CA THR A 276 6.89 -8.99 -1.20
C THR A 276 6.70 -10.12 -2.20
N ARG A 277 6.89 -11.35 -1.73
CA ARG A 277 6.43 -12.56 -2.40
C ARG A 277 5.32 -13.16 -1.56
N ASP A 278 4.11 -13.25 -2.10
CA ASP A 278 3.02 -13.97 -1.45
C ASP A 278 2.28 -14.83 -2.49
N PRO A 279 2.66 -16.11 -2.62
CA PRO A 279 2.03 -17.00 -3.59
C PRO A 279 0.61 -17.44 -3.16
N GLY A 280 0.22 -17.22 -1.91
CA GLY A 280 -1.07 -17.63 -1.38
C GLY A 280 -2.18 -16.62 -1.63
N THR A 281 -1.83 -15.35 -1.87
CA THR A 281 -2.80 -14.26 -2.09
C THR A 281 -3.90 -14.62 -3.10
N PRO A 282 -3.61 -15.16 -4.31
CA PRO A 282 -4.66 -15.48 -5.27
C PRO A 282 -5.63 -16.56 -4.77
N VAL A 283 -5.11 -17.55 -4.02
CA VAL A 283 -5.89 -18.66 -3.47
C VAL A 283 -6.81 -18.17 -2.35
N VAL A 284 -6.32 -17.26 -1.49
CA VAL A 284 -7.13 -16.61 -0.45
C VAL A 284 -8.30 -15.86 -1.08
N TYR A 285 -8.05 -15.04 -2.11
CA TYR A 285 -9.13 -14.30 -2.79
C TYR A 285 -10.13 -15.23 -3.49
N ALA A 286 -9.67 -16.32 -4.11
CA ALA A 286 -10.57 -17.33 -4.66
C ALA A 286 -11.46 -17.94 -3.57
N GLY A 287 -10.90 -18.24 -2.40
CA GLY A 287 -11.65 -18.68 -1.21
C GLY A 287 -12.72 -17.66 -0.78
N PHE A 288 -12.38 -16.38 -0.69
CA PHE A 288 -13.33 -15.31 -0.37
C PHE A 288 -14.46 -15.20 -1.40
N CYS A 289 -14.17 -15.32 -2.70
CA CYS A 289 -15.20 -15.34 -3.73
C CYS A 289 -16.16 -16.53 -3.54
N ILE A 290 -15.63 -17.73 -3.26
CA ILE A 290 -16.45 -18.92 -3.01
C ILE A 290 -17.32 -18.75 -1.76
N VAL A 291 -16.76 -18.24 -0.67
CA VAL A 291 -17.52 -17.93 0.55
C VAL A 291 -18.62 -16.91 0.27
N GLY A 292 -18.30 -15.83 -0.47
CA GLY A 292 -19.27 -14.82 -0.87
C GLY A 292 -20.44 -15.41 -1.65
N ILE A 293 -20.15 -16.22 -2.69
CA ILE A 293 -21.16 -16.93 -3.47
C ILE A 293 -22.03 -17.83 -2.58
N GLY A 294 -21.41 -18.64 -1.73
CA GLY A 294 -22.13 -19.55 -0.82
C GLY A 294 -23.05 -18.81 0.14
N GLY A 295 -22.56 -17.70 0.72
CA GLY A 295 -23.32 -16.84 1.62
C GLY A 295 -24.49 -16.14 0.94
N THR A 296 -24.27 -15.61 -0.27
CA THR A 296 -25.31 -14.98 -1.08
C THR A 296 -26.43 -15.97 -1.44
N ILE A 297 -26.08 -17.17 -1.92
CA ILE A 297 -27.09 -18.21 -2.23
C ILE A 297 -27.85 -18.62 -0.96
N TYR A 298 -27.16 -18.80 0.16
CA TYR A 298 -27.80 -19.16 1.43
C TYR A 298 -28.82 -18.09 1.86
N LEU A 299 -28.42 -16.83 1.82
CA LEU A 299 -29.28 -15.70 2.20
C LEU A 299 -30.50 -15.59 1.28
N PHE A 300 -30.30 -15.66 -0.05
CA PHE A 300 -31.41 -15.63 -1.01
C PHE A 300 -32.42 -16.75 -0.79
N ARG A 301 -31.95 -17.97 -0.48
CA ARG A 301 -32.83 -19.10 -0.16
C ARG A 301 -33.60 -18.89 1.14
N LYS A 302 -33.00 -18.22 2.12
CA LYS A 302 -33.64 -17.94 3.40
C LYS A 302 -34.66 -16.80 3.32
N ILE A 303 -34.43 -15.80 2.45
CA ILE A 303 -35.37 -14.68 2.24
C ILE A 303 -36.58 -15.13 1.40
N ARG A 304 -36.40 -16.09 0.49
CA ARG A 304 -37.47 -16.63 -0.37
C ARG A 304 -38.27 -17.79 0.27
N ALA A 305 -37.86 -18.26 1.44
CA ALA A 305 -38.55 -19.31 2.20
C ALA A 305 -39.43 -18.69 3.28
#